data_AF-A0A7W6FL07-F1
#
_entry.id   AF-A0A7W6FL07-F1
#
_cell.length_a   1.000
_cell.length_b   1.000
_cell.length_c   1.000
_cell.angle_alpha   90.00
_cell.angle_beta   90.00
_cell.angle_gamma   90.00
#
_symmetry.space_group_name_H-M   'P 1'
#
loop_
_entity.id
_entity.type
_entity.pdbx_description
1 polymer ?
#
loop_
_entity_poly.entity_id
_entity_poly.type
_entity_poly.pdbx_seq_one_letter_code
_entity_poly.pdbx_strand_id
1 'polypeptide(L)'
;MTAKYASRTVDMIARDYCRSDITAAGVTLVLAQLDRQNINSNYDAWVVAASNARRYLQYALSCMPTNSNFWLRLAAVQSAIAEEPLSIAGMMKRSVALAPYDQSMILSRFYFWNGFTDATLSAANSALDSDLTTMLKLGDRCMVNATIKRQISPQLRPIFDRTWTSVGTAATARFQQRCSK
;
A
#
# COMPACT_ATOMS: atom_id res chain seq x y z
N MET A 1 23.43 -11.80 -2.96
CA MET A 1 23.60 -10.83 -4.07
C MET A 1 22.76 -9.55 -3.88
N THR A 2 21.46 -9.63 -3.62
CA THR A 2 20.56 -8.46 -3.48
C THR A 2 20.91 -7.48 -2.34
N ALA A 3 21.42 -7.96 -1.19
CA ALA A 3 21.83 -7.08 -0.09
C ALA A 3 22.98 -6.11 -0.49
N LYS A 4 23.93 -6.57 -1.31
CA LYS A 4 25.02 -5.75 -1.86
C LYS A 4 24.49 -4.66 -2.79
N TYR A 5 23.46 -4.97 -3.56
CA TYR A 5 22.85 -4.00 -4.48
C TYR A 5 22.01 -2.97 -3.75
N ALA A 6 21.19 -3.38 -2.79
CA ALA A 6 20.37 -2.46 -2.00
C ALA A 6 21.23 -1.48 -1.16
N SER A 7 22.36 -1.94 -0.61
CA SER A 7 23.35 -1.04 0.03
C SER A 7 23.89 0.03 -0.93
N ARG A 8 24.26 -0.35 -2.16
CA ARG A 8 24.70 0.61 -3.19
C ARG A 8 23.59 1.57 -3.63
N THR A 9 22.33 1.12 -3.59
CA THR A 9 21.19 1.97 -3.90
C THR A 9 21.04 3.09 -2.85
N VAL A 10 21.29 2.80 -1.57
CA VAL A 10 21.25 3.83 -0.50
C VAL A 10 22.30 4.91 -0.72
N ASP A 11 23.47 4.59 -1.30
CA ASP A 11 24.49 5.58 -1.64
C ASP A 11 24.02 6.60 -2.70
N MET A 12 23.01 6.25 -3.51
CA MET A 12 22.45 7.19 -4.49
C MET A 12 21.75 8.38 -3.82
N ILE A 13 21.23 8.21 -2.61
CA ILE A 13 20.62 9.30 -1.83
C ILE A 13 21.64 10.41 -1.64
N ALA A 14 22.92 10.08 -1.41
CA ALA A 14 23.97 11.08 -1.19
C ALA A 14 24.36 11.87 -2.45
N ARG A 15 23.86 11.47 -3.63
CA ARG A 15 24.18 12.10 -4.91
C ARG A 15 22.99 12.82 -5.56
N ASP A 16 21.85 12.90 -4.87
CA ASP A 16 20.61 13.57 -5.31
C ASP A 16 20.17 13.23 -6.75
N TYR A 17 20.40 11.99 -7.17
CA TYR A 17 20.22 11.56 -8.55
C TYR A 17 18.77 11.16 -8.90
N CYS A 18 17.94 12.10 -9.36
CA CYS A 18 16.50 11.87 -9.60
C CYS A 18 16.12 11.31 -10.99
N ARG A 19 16.85 10.31 -11.51
CA ARG A 19 16.39 9.62 -12.74
C ARG A 19 15.35 8.55 -12.40
N SER A 20 14.14 8.71 -12.91
CA SER A 20 12.94 7.95 -12.50
C SER A 20 13.06 6.43 -12.64
N ASP A 21 13.69 5.95 -13.70
CA ASP A 21 13.98 4.53 -13.94
C ASP A 21 14.89 3.93 -12.85
N ILE A 22 15.98 4.64 -12.50
CA ILE A 22 16.92 4.21 -11.47
C ILE A 22 16.28 4.33 -10.09
N THR A 23 15.55 5.41 -9.81
CA THR A 23 14.82 5.60 -8.56
C THR A 23 13.82 4.45 -8.34
N ALA A 24 13.01 4.10 -9.34
CA ALA A 24 12.03 3.02 -9.26
C ALA A 24 12.68 1.63 -9.08
N ALA A 25 13.75 1.34 -9.81
CA ALA A 25 14.52 0.12 -9.62
C ALA A 25 15.10 0.04 -8.21
N GLY A 26 15.60 1.15 -7.68
CA GLY A 26 16.12 1.23 -6.32
C GLY A 26 15.06 0.96 -5.25
N VAL A 27 13.84 1.48 -5.41
CA VAL A 27 12.71 1.19 -4.50
C VAL A 27 12.45 -0.31 -4.47
N THR A 28 12.46 -0.96 -5.63
CA THR A 28 12.29 -2.41 -5.74
C THR A 28 13.38 -3.16 -4.97
N LEU A 29 14.64 -2.74 -5.08
CA LEU A 29 15.76 -3.41 -4.42
C LEU A 29 15.70 -3.30 -2.90
N VAL A 30 15.41 -2.11 -2.35
CA VAL A 30 15.36 -1.92 -0.89
C VAL A 30 14.15 -2.63 -0.27
N LEU A 31 13.00 -2.66 -0.96
CA LEU A 31 11.82 -3.42 -0.52
C LEU A 31 12.08 -4.92 -0.59
N ALA A 32 12.67 -5.43 -1.68
CA ALA A 32 13.03 -6.84 -1.79
C ALA A 32 14.09 -7.28 -0.76
N GLN A 33 14.94 -6.36 -0.28
CA GLN A 33 15.84 -6.64 0.84
C GLN A 33 15.05 -6.77 2.15
N LEU A 34 14.10 -5.86 2.41
CA LEU A 34 13.23 -5.91 3.59
C LEU A 34 12.38 -7.18 3.62
N ASP A 35 11.76 -7.56 2.49
CA ASP A 35 10.92 -8.76 2.37
C ASP A 35 11.65 -10.07 2.70
N ARG A 36 12.99 -10.07 2.59
CA ARG A 36 13.83 -11.23 2.94
C ARG A 36 14.23 -11.29 4.41
N GLN A 37 13.98 -10.22 5.17
CA GLN A 37 14.25 -10.21 6.60
C GLN A 37 13.05 -10.77 7.35
N ASN A 38 13.31 -11.46 8.45
CA ASN A 38 12.28 -11.91 9.37
C ASN A 38 12.60 -11.33 10.75
N ILE A 39 11.69 -10.50 11.23
CA ILE A 39 11.79 -9.80 12.51
C ILE A 39 11.98 -10.76 13.69
N ASN A 40 11.40 -11.96 13.62
CA ASN A 40 11.45 -12.95 14.69
C ASN A 40 12.76 -13.74 14.72
N SER A 41 13.51 -13.78 13.60
CA SER A 41 14.78 -14.51 13.52
C SER A 41 16.01 -13.59 13.59
N ASN A 42 15.91 -12.37 13.05
CA ASN A 42 17.02 -11.42 13.03
C ASN A 42 16.48 -9.99 13.03
N TYR A 43 16.17 -9.52 14.23
CA TYR A 43 15.64 -8.18 14.46
C TYR A 43 16.58 -7.08 13.95
N ASP A 44 17.88 -7.17 14.23
CA ASP A 44 18.85 -6.14 13.86
C ASP A 44 18.95 -5.96 12.33
N ALA A 45 19.00 -7.07 11.59
CA ALA A 45 19.03 -7.02 10.12
C ALA A 45 17.71 -6.47 9.55
N TRP A 46 16.58 -6.83 10.17
CA TRP A 46 15.26 -6.30 9.80
C TRP A 46 15.18 -4.78 10.05
N VAL A 47 15.63 -4.28 11.20
CA VAL A 47 15.63 -2.85 11.54
C VAL A 47 16.46 -2.05 10.53
N VAL A 48 17.66 -2.54 10.18
CA VAL A 48 18.52 -1.89 9.19
C VAL A 48 17.84 -1.87 7.81
N ALA A 49 17.25 -2.99 7.37
CA ALA A 49 16.55 -3.06 6.09
C ALA A 49 15.32 -2.13 6.06
N ALA A 50 14.54 -2.09 7.13
CA ALA A 50 13.35 -1.24 7.24
C ALA A 50 13.72 0.25 7.24
N SER A 51 14.77 0.63 7.99
CA SER A 51 15.30 2.00 7.99
C SER A 51 15.80 2.44 6.62
N ASN A 52 16.53 1.56 5.91
CA ASN A 52 17.01 1.82 4.55
C ASN A 52 15.84 1.97 3.56
N ALA A 53 14.85 1.08 3.62
CA ALA A 53 13.67 1.17 2.77
C ALA A 53 12.90 2.47 3.01
N ARG A 54 12.68 2.86 4.27
CA ARG A 54 12.03 4.13 4.64
C ARG A 54 12.80 5.32 4.07
N ARG A 55 14.11 5.41 4.32
CA ARG A 55 14.96 6.53 3.85
C ARG A 55 14.96 6.63 2.32
N TYR A 56 15.07 5.49 1.65
CA TYR A 56 15.08 5.47 0.18
C TYR A 56 13.72 5.83 -0.41
N LEU A 57 12.61 5.41 0.20
CA LEU A 57 11.26 5.80 -0.24
C LEU A 57 10.99 7.30 -0.04
N GLN A 58 11.48 7.89 1.05
CA GLN A 58 11.42 9.34 1.25
C GLN A 58 12.18 10.09 0.16
N TYR A 59 13.38 9.64 -0.18
CA TYR A 59 14.15 10.15 -1.31
C TYR A 59 13.45 9.92 -2.67
N ALA A 60 12.87 8.74 -2.88
CA ALA A 60 12.14 8.45 -4.11
C ALA A 60 10.93 9.39 -4.27
N LEU A 61 10.26 9.74 -3.18
CA LEU A 61 9.16 10.71 -3.16
C LEU A 61 9.62 12.15 -3.35
N SER A 62 10.83 12.54 -2.93
CA SER A 62 11.37 13.86 -3.26
C SER A 62 11.66 13.99 -4.76
N CYS A 63 12.03 12.89 -5.43
CA CYS A 63 12.22 12.87 -6.88
C CYS A 63 10.90 12.69 -7.67
N MET A 64 9.96 11.91 -7.15
CA MET A 64 8.72 11.51 -7.83
C MET A 64 7.49 11.67 -6.91
N PRO A 65 7.12 12.91 -6.54
CA PRO A 65 6.09 13.16 -5.53
C PRO A 65 4.68 12.75 -5.98
N THR A 66 4.45 12.63 -7.29
CA THR A 66 3.16 12.20 -7.87
C THR A 66 3.06 10.68 -8.05
N ASN A 67 4.05 9.91 -7.60
CA ASN A 67 4.00 8.46 -7.67
C ASN A 67 3.13 7.87 -6.54
N SER A 68 1.90 7.48 -6.87
CA SER A 68 0.94 6.89 -5.92
C SER A 68 1.48 5.63 -5.22
N ASN A 69 2.19 4.77 -5.94
CA ASN A 69 2.74 3.54 -5.37
C ASN A 69 3.85 3.84 -4.34
N PHE A 70 4.69 4.85 -4.56
CA PHE A 70 5.71 5.20 -3.57
C PHE A 70 5.11 5.70 -2.25
N TRP A 71 4.03 6.49 -2.31
CA TRP A 71 3.27 6.86 -1.10
C TRP A 71 2.70 5.64 -0.38
N LEU A 72 2.12 4.69 -1.12
CA LEU A 72 1.62 3.43 -0.55
C LEU A 72 2.73 2.61 0.12
N ARG A 73 3.87 2.45 -0.57
CA ARG A 73 5.00 1.66 -0.06
C ARG A 73 5.63 2.31 1.17
N LEU A 74 5.70 3.65 1.23
CA LEU A 74 6.17 4.34 2.43
C LEU A 74 5.21 4.15 3.60
N ALA A 75 3.89 4.21 3.37
CA ALA A 75 2.90 3.91 4.39
C ALA A 75 3.05 2.49 4.95
N ALA A 76 3.21 1.50 4.07
CA ALA A 76 3.42 0.10 4.44
C ALA A 76 4.71 -0.14 5.23
N VAL A 77 5.82 0.47 4.82
CA VAL A 77 7.09 0.35 5.55
C VAL A 77 6.98 1.02 6.92
N GLN A 78 6.35 2.20 6.99
CA GLN A 78 6.16 2.86 8.28
C GLN A 78 5.25 2.05 9.21
N SER A 79 4.13 1.51 8.73
CA SER A 79 3.25 0.68 9.56
C SER A 79 3.95 -0.57 10.09
N ALA A 80 4.83 -1.17 9.30
CA ALA A 80 5.63 -2.33 9.72
C ALA A 80 6.67 -1.96 10.80
N ILE A 81 7.21 -0.75 10.79
CA ILE A 81 8.15 -0.24 11.80
C ILE A 81 7.40 0.13 13.08
N ALA A 82 6.44 1.03 12.94
CA ALA A 82 5.57 1.53 13.99
C ALA A 82 4.37 2.23 13.35
N GLU A 83 3.17 1.75 13.64
CA GLU A 83 1.96 2.36 13.11
C GLU A 83 1.64 3.68 13.85
N GLU A 84 1.97 4.82 13.22
CA GLU A 84 1.50 6.15 13.64
C GLU A 84 0.30 6.57 12.77
N PRO A 85 -0.93 6.58 13.33
CA PRO A 85 -2.14 6.68 12.56
C PRO A 85 -2.25 7.89 11.63
N LEU A 86 -1.82 9.08 12.06
CA LEU A 86 -2.02 10.30 11.28
C LEU A 86 -1.04 10.39 10.11
N SER A 87 0.23 10.03 10.31
CA SER A 87 1.25 9.95 9.26
C SER A 87 0.85 8.91 8.21
N ILE A 88 0.45 7.70 8.64
CA ILE A 88 0.05 6.63 7.72
C ILE A 88 -1.20 7.02 6.95
N ALA A 89 -2.22 7.56 7.62
CA ALA A 89 -3.40 8.09 6.95
C ALA A 89 -3.03 9.19 5.93
N GLY A 90 -2.10 10.08 6.26
CA GLY A 90 -1.62 11.13 5.36
C GLY A 90 -0.96 10.58 4.09
N MET A 91 -0.11 9.57 4.22
CA MET A 91 0.54 8.91 3.08
C MET A 91 -0.47 8.14 2.22
N MET A 92 -1.38 7.40 2.86
CA MET A 92 -2.41 6.67 2.12
C MET A 92 -3.39 7.60 1.39
N LYS A 93 -3.82 8.71 2.02
CA LYS A 93 -4.63 9.75 1.36
C LYS A 93 -3.96 10.28 0.09
N ARG A 94 -2.65 10.51 0.12
CA ARG A 94 -1.87 10.94 -1.05
C ARG A 94 -1.83 9.85 -2.12
N SER A 95 -1.64 8.59 -1.73
CA SER A 95 -1.70 7.46 -2.66
C SER A 95 -3.06 7.38 -3.37
N VAL A 96 -4.17 7.47 -2.63
CA VAL A 96 -5.54 7.48 -3.19
C VAL A 96 -5.71 8.65 -4.16
N ALA A 97 -5.36 9.87 -3.76
CA ALA A 97 -5.55 11.06 -4.59
C ALA A 97 -4.78 11.01 -5.92
N LEU A 98 -3.62 10.37 -5.95
CA LEU A 98 -2.76 10.28 -7.14
C LEU A 98 -3.16 9.15 -8.10
N ALA A 99 -3.89 8.13 -7.63
CA ALA A 99 -4.38 7.03 -8.46
C ALA A 99 -5.76 6.53 -7.97
N PRO A 100 -6.81 7.36 -8.08
CA PRO A 100 -8.12 7.07 -7.48
C PRO A 100 -8.92 6.01 -8.25
N TYR A 101 -8.65 5.84 -9.54
CA TYR A 101 -9.38 4.91 -10.43
C TYR A 101 -8.49 3.81 -11.03
N ASP A 102 -7.21 3.77 -10.65
CA ASP A 102 -6.32 2.68 -11.05
C ASP A 102 -6.65 1.43 -10.22
N GLN A 103 -7.24 0.43 -10.89
CA GLN A 103 -7.67 -0.80 -10.24
C GLN A 103 -6.52 -1.55 -9.56
N SER A 104 -5.33 -1.61 -10.18
CA SER A 104 -4.18 -2.29 -9.59
C SER A 104 -3.78 -1.61 -8.28
N MET A 105 -3.80 -0.28 -8.27
CA MET A 105 -3.52 0.50 -7.07
C MET A 105 -4.61 0.37 -6.00
N ILE A 106 -5.89 0.40 -6.37
CA ILE A 106 -7.00 0.21 -5.41
C ILE A 106 -6.90 -1.16 -4.74
N LEU A 107 -6.68 -2.23 -5.50
CA LEU A 107 -6.53 -3.57 -4.94
C LEU A 107 -5.28 -3.71 -4.08
N SER A 108 -4.18 -3.05 -4.46
CA SER A 108 -2.97 -2.99 -3.64
C SER A 108 -3.21 -2.23 -2.33
N ARG A 109 -3.92 -1.10 -2.36
CA ARG A 109 -4.30 -0.34 -1.17
C ARG A 109 -5.25 -1.13 -0.29
N PHE A 110 -6.22 -1.85 -0.85
CA PHE A 110 -7.11 -2.72 -0.10
C PHE A 110 -6.35 -3.74 0.75
N TYR A 111 -5.28 -4.34 0.21
CA TYR A 111 -4.42 -5.25 0.99
C TYR A 111 -3.86 -4.57 2.24
N PHE A 112 -3.38 -3.32 2.14
CA PHE A 112 -2.84 -2.57 3.28
C PHE A 112 -3.92 -2.03 4.21
N TRP A 113 -5.06 -1.55 3.67
CA TRP A 113 -6.24 -1.21 4.47
C TRP A 113 -6.67 -2.37 5.36
N ASN A 114 -6.59 -3.60 4.86
CA ASN A 114 -6.95 -4.79 5.62
C ASN A 114 -5.98 -5.08 6.79
N GLY A 115 -4.79 -4.47 6.81
CA GLY A 115 -3.76 -4.71 7.83
C GLY A 115 -3.60 -3.59 8.87
N PHE A 116 -4.24 -2.44 8.69
CA PHE A 116 -4.09 -1.31 9.63
C PHE A 116 -5.05 -1.39 10.83
N THR A 117 -4.69 -0.68 11.90
CA THR A 117 -5.49 -0.53 13.11
C THR A 117 -6.71 0.37 12.90
N ASP A 118 -7.70 0.26 13.79
CA ASP A 118 -8.90 1.11 13.78
C ASP A 118 -8.57 2.61 13.80
N ALA A 119 -7.52 3.01 14.51
CA ALA A 119 -7.09 4.40 14.59
C ALA A 119 -6.64 4.94 13.23
N THR A 120 -5.85 4.17 12.49
CA THR A 120 -5.39 4.53 11.14
C THR A 120 -6.53 4.53 10.13
N LEU A 121 -7.40 3.51 10.19
CA LEU A 121 -8.58 3.43 9.31
C LEU A 121 -9.52 4.62 9.53
N SER A 122 -9.75 4.99 10.80
CA SER A 122 -10.54 6.16 11.18
C SER A 122 -9.91 7.47 10.68
N ALA A 123 -8.60 7.66 10.91
CA ALA A 123 -7.86 8.83 10.43
C ALA A 123 -7.88 8.96 8.89
N ALA A 124 -7.97 7.83 8.18
CA ALA A 124 -8.02 7.74 6.73
C ALA A 124 -9.43 7.56 6.13
N ASN A 125 -10.50 7.68 6.94
CA ASN A 125 -11.84 7.20 6.56
C ASN A 125 -12.33 7.69 5.18
N SER A 126 -12.13 8.96 4.82
CA SER A 126 -12.56 9.47 3.52
C SER A 126 -11.84 8.83 2.32
N ALA A 127 -10.54 8.56 2.45
CA ALA A 127 -9.74 7.91 1.42
C ALA A 127 -10.08 6.41 1.32
N LEU A 128 -10.29 5.76 2.47
CA LEU A 128 -10.73 4.37 2.54
C LEU A 128 -12.12 4.19 1.91
N ASP A 129 -13.10 5.02 2.29
CA ASP A 129 -14.46 4.99 1.73
C ASP A 129 -14.44 5.21 0.20
N SER A 130 -13.56 6.10 -0.28
CA SER A 130 -13.38 6.36 -1.73
C SER A 130 -12.83 5.14 -2.47
N ASP A 131 -11.80 4.48 -1.95
CA ASP A 131 -11.25 3.25 -2.52
C ASP A 131 -12.30 2.13 -2.53
N LEU A 132 -12.97 1.89 -1.40
CA LEU A 132 -13.99 0.84 -1.29
C LEU A 132 -15.18 1.08 -2.23
N THR A 133 -15.66 2.32 -2.29
CA THR A 133 -16.75 2.70 -3.20
C THR A 133 -16.35 2.49 -4.65
N THR A 134 -15.14 2.92 -5.03
CA THR A 134 -14.64 2.77 -6.40
C THR A 134 -14.44 1.31 -6.75
N MET A 135 -13.84 0.54 -5.85
CA MET A 135 -13.64 -0.90 -6.00
C MET A 135 -14.98 -1.64 -6.23
N LEU A 136 -16.00 -1.34 -5.41
CA LEU A 136 -17.29 -2.03 -5.49
C LEU A 136 -18.13 -1.59 -6.70
N LYS A 137 -18.09 -0.31 -7.07
CA LYS A 137 -18.88 0.20 -8.20
C LYS A 137 -18.23 -0.08 -9.55
N LEU A 138 -16.93 0.15 -9.66
CA LEU A 138 -16.24 0.25 -10.95
C LEU A 138 -15.23 -0.88 -11.20
N GLY A 139 -14.72 -1.53 -10.15
CA GLY A 139 -13.71 -2.57 -10.28
C GLY A 139 -14.15 -3.76 -11.13
N ASP A 140 -13.19 -4.46 -11.72
CA ASP A 140 -13.41 -5.76 -12.34
C ASP A 140 -13.97 -6.73 -11.30
N ARG A 141 -15.12 -7.30 -11.61
CA ARG A 141 -15.86 -8.17 -10.71
C ARG A 141 -14.99 -9.30 -10.19
N CYS A 142 -14.19 -9.91 -11.05
CA CYS A 142 -13.46 -11.13 -10.75
C CYS A 142 -12.23 -10.86 -9.90
N MET A 143 -11.49 -9.80 -10.22
CA MET A 143 -10.35 -9.37 -9.40
C MET A 143 -10.79 -8.87 -8.02
N VAL A 144 -11.89 -8.13 -7.93
CA VAL A 144 -12.45 -7.68 -6.65
C VAL A 144 -12.94 -8.87 -5.83
N ASN A 145 -13.70 -9.80 -6.42
CA ASN A 145 -14.13 -11.03 -5.74
C ASN A 145 -12.96 -11.86 -5.22
N ALA A 146 -11.91 -12.01 -6.02
CA ALA A 146 -10.70 -12.73 -5.59
C ALA A 146 -10.01 -12.04 -4.41
N THR A 147 -10.06 -10.70 -4.38
CA THR A 147 -9.47 -9.88 -3.31
C THR A 147 -10.27 -9.96 -2.01
N ILE A 148 -11.58 -9.73 -2.04
CA ILE A 148 -12.42 -9.72 -0.83
C ILE A 148 -12.59 -11.12 -0.20
N LYS A 149 -12.39 -12.19 -0.99
CA LYS A 149 -12.40 -13.57 -0.48
C LYS A 149 -11.21 -13.90 0.43
N ARG A 150 -10.13 -13.11 0.41
CA ARG A 150 -8.89 -13.35 1.19
C ARG A 150 -9.02 -12.97 2.68
N GLN A 151 -10.22 -13.05 3.24
CA GLN A 151 -10.59 -12.61 4.58
C GLN A 151 -10.41 -11.10 4.80
N ILE A 152 -11.52 -10.42 5.09
CA ILE A 152 -11.53 -9.03 5.55
C ILE A 152 -11.25 -9.04 7.05
N SER A 153 -10.30 -8.22 7.50
CA SER A 153 -9.91 -8.14 8.90
C SER A 153 -11.06 -7.63 9.76
N PRO A 154 -11.12 -8.01 11.05
CA PRO A 154 -12.15 -7.51 11.97
C PRO A 154 -12.21 -5.98 12.03
N GLN A 155 -11.07 -5.30 11.90
CA GLN A 155 -10.95 -3.84 11.92
C GLN A 155 -11.57 -3.20 10.67
N LEU A 156 -11.30 -3.75 9.49
CA LEU A 156 -11.85 -3.22 8.24
C LEU A 156 -13.32 -3.59 8.02
N ARG A 157 -13.78 -4.70 8.62
CA ARG A 157 -15.08 -5.29 8.36
C ARG A 157 -16.27 -4.33 8.52
N PRO A 158 -16.38 -3.54 9.61
CA PRO A 158 -17.51 -2.62 9.79
C PRO A 158 -17.58 -1.54 8.68
N ILE A 159 -16.43 -1.02 8.27
CA ILE A 159 -16.34 0.02 7.23
C ILE A 159 -16.67 -0.58 5.86
N PHE A 160 -16.19 -1.79 5.59
CA PHE A 160 -16.51 -2.53 4.38
C PHE A 160 -18.00 -2.83 4.26
N ASP A 161 -18.62 -3.40 5.31
CA ASP A 161 -20.05 -3.79 5.29
C ASP A 161 -20.96 -2.56 5.16
N ARG A 162 -20.60 -1.43 5.80
CA ARG A 162 -21.26 -0.14 5.62
C ARG A 162 -21.19 0.33 4.16
N THR A 163 -20.01 0.26 3.55
CA THR A 163 -19.81 0.68 2.16
C THR A 163 -20.54 -0.26 1.19
N TRP A 164 -20.50 -1.57 1.43
CA TRP A 164 -21.24 -2.57 0.66
C TRP A 164 -22.73 -2.26 0.63
N THR A 165 -23.30 -1.89 1.77
CA THR A 165 -24.70 -1.50 1.87
C THR A 165 -24.97 -0.18 1.15
N SER A 166 -24.08 0.81 1.30
CA SER A 166 -24.28 2.16 0.74
C SER A 166 -24.17 2.23 -0.78
N VAL A 167 -23.36 1.37 -1.41
CA VAL A 167 -23.27 1.32 -2.89
C VAL A 167 -24.50 0.68 -3.55
N GLY A 168 -25.34 0.00 -2.76
CA GLY A 168 -26.62 -0.56 -3.19
C GLY A 168 -26.52 -1.95 -3.86
N THR A 169 -27.68 -2.59 -3.98
CA THR A 169 -27.82 -3.95 -4.53
C THR A 169 -27.43 -4.03 -6.01
N ALA A 170 -27.67 -2.97 -6.79
CA ALA A 170 -27.28 -2.94 -8.20
C ALA A 170 -25.76 -3.06 -8.39
N ALA A 171 -24.97 -2.33 -7.59
CA ALA A 171 -23.51 -2.39 -7.65
C ALA A 171 -22.97 -3.74 -7.14
N THR A 172 -23.63 -4.34 -6.15
CA THR A 172 -23.13 -5.55 -5.48
C THR A 172 -23.61 -6.86 -6.10
N ALA A 173 -24.78 -6.88 -6.75
CA ALA A 173 -25.34 -8.06 -7.41
C ALA A 173 -24.39 -8.64 -8.47
N ARG A 174 -23.61 -7.79 -9.14
CA ARG A 174 -22.61 -8.24 -10.11
C ARG A 174 -21.66 -9.27 -9.50
N PHE A 175 -21.29 -9.14 -8.21
CA PHE A 175 -20.34 -10.05 -7.54
C PHE A 175 -20.88 -11.46 -7.27
N GLN A 176 -22.19 -11.70 -7.40
CA GLN A 176 -22.79 -13.04 -7.28
C GLN A 176 -22.60 -13.90 -8.54
N GLN A 177 -22.29 -13.26 -9.66
CA GLN A 177 -22.10 -13.94 -10.94
C GLN A 177 -20.75 -14.68 -10.98
N ARG A 178 -20.73 -15.85 -11.62
CA ARG A 178 -19.51 -16.64 -11.77
C ARG A 178 -18.48 -15.91 -12.64
N CYS A 179 -17.23 -15.99 -12.20
CA CYS A 179 -16.09 -15.63 -13.01
C CYS A 179 -15.77 -16.77 -13.97
N SER A 180 -15.59 -16.44 -15.26
CA SER A 180 -15.10 -17.39 -16.24
C SER A 180 -13.70 -17.85 -15.82
N LYS A 181 -13.40 -19.13 -16.05
CA LYS A 181 -12.07 -19.71 -15.82
C LYS A 181 -11.06 -19.14 -16.80
#